data_AF-K6XU92-F1
#
_entry.id   AF-K6XU92-F1
#
_cell.length_a   1.000
_cell.length_b   1.000
_cell.length_c   1.000
_cell.angle_alpha   90.00
_cell.angle_beta   90.00
_cell.angle_gamma   90.00
#
_symmetry.space_group_name_H-M   'P 1'
#
loop_
_entity.id
_entity.type
_entity.pdbx_description
1 polymer ?
#
loop_
_entity_poly.entity_id
_entity_poly.type
_entity_poly.pdbx_seq_one_letter_code
_entity_poly.pdbx_strand_id
1 'polypeptide(L)'
;MRALCATVLAAGVVAGGMTGAGAAFAEDAGGLILEGVNNGDCTATIKVTNFTNSTFFQPDWWFEQENDPAMVNATTIPAEMPAPWRESSGIQWPMARWVGDPPLASGLGPGVDGWGNGNPYNRNAQPDGFVTQRTIDLKTVTGAPEPSAEGTKTIWFRIKTGAQIADRLPTPQKLVVEGCRSSSGGLDFGSLSL
;
A
#
# COMPACT_ATOMS: atom_id res chain seq x y z
N MET A 1 16.78 0.58 -52.09
CA MET A 1 16.79 1.83 -51.30
C MET A 1 15.71 1.73 -50.23
N ARG A 2 16.08 2.07 -48.99
CA ARG A 2 15.27 2.31 -47.78
C ARG A 2 14.66 1.08 -47.07
N ALA A 3 15.45 0.60 -46.12
CA ALA A 3 15.02 0.00 -44.86
C ALA A 3 14.27 1.01 -43.96
N LEU A 4 13.60 0.49 -42.92
CA LEU A 4 13.20 1.07 -41.60
C LEU A 4 11.77 0.59 -41.27
N CYS A 5 11.39 0.20 -40.06
CA CYS A 5 12.05 -0.30 -38.85
C CYS A 5 10.90 -0.74 -37.93
N ALA A 6 11.11 -1.80 -37.16
CA ALA A 6 10.17 -2.30 -36.17
C ALA A 6 9.98 -1.30 -35.00
N THR A 7 8.79 -1.33 -34.38
CA THR A 7 8.64 -0.93 -32.97
C THR A 7 7.84 -2.00 -32.27
N VAL A 8 8.57 -2.90 -31.61
CA VAL A 8 8.06 -3.70 -30.50
C VAL A 8 7.92 -2.72 -29.33
N LEU A 9 6.70 -2.39 -28.94
CA LEU A 9 6.43 -1.73 -27.66
C LEU A 9 6.69 -2.76 -26.57
N ALA A 10 7.93 -2.80 -26.10
CA ALA A 10 8.27 -3.46 -24.85
C ALA A 10 7.49 -2.74 -23.74
N ALA A 11 6.52 -3.43 -23.16
CA ALA A 11 5.92 -3.05 -21.90
C ALA A 11 7.03 -3.11 -20.83
N GLY A 12 7.69 -1.99 -20.63
CA GLY A 12 8.64 -1.80 -19.54
C GLY A 12 7.87 -1.91 -18.23
N VAL A 13 8.02 -3.04 -17.56
CA VAL A 13 7.76 -3.15 -16.13
C VAL A 13 8.70 -2.14 -15.48
N VAL A 14 8.19 -0.95 -15.16
CA VAL A 14 8.88 -0.07 -14.22
C VAL A 14 8.74 -0.76 -12.87
N ALA A 15 9.66 -1.67 -12.58
CA ALA A 15 9.99 -2.01 -11.22
C ALA A 15 10.44 -0.70 -10.57
N GLY A 16 9.59 -0.13 -9.72
CA GLY A 16 9.94 1.00 -8.87
C GLY A 16 11.09 0.57 -7.96
N GLY A 17 12.32 0.76 -8.44
CA GLY A 17 13.52 0.54 -7.68
C GLY A 17 13.78 1.74 -6.80
N MET A 18 13.62 1.57 -5.49
CA MET A 18 14.54 2.10 -4.49
C MET A 18 14.61 1.09 -3.34
N THR A 19 15.68 0.31 -3.32
CA THR A 19 16.05 -0.53 -2.17
C THR A 19 16.67 0.37 -1.11
N GLY A 20 15.82 0.94 -0.26
CA GLY A 20 16.21 1.75 0.89
C GLY A 20 14.97 2.05 1.72
N ALA A 21 15.15 2.21 3.02
CA ALA A 21 14.09 2.75 3.85
C ALA A 21 13.76 4.18 3.43
N GLY A 22 12.49 4.56 3.46
CA GLY A 22 12.08 5.87 2.97
C GLY A 22 10.59 6.00 2.71
N ALA A 23 10.24 6.75 1.67
CA ALA A 23 8.87 6.91 1.20
C ALA A 23 8.65 6.08 -0.08
N ALA A 24 7.47 5.49 -0.20
CA ALA A 24 6.99 4.82 -1.40
C ALA A 24 5.69 5.48 -1.86
N PHE A 25 5.49 5.66 -3.16
CA PHE A 25 4.36 6.43 -3.66
C PHE A 25 3.79 5.89 -4.97
N ALA A 26 2.48 6.05 -5.13
CA ALA A 26 1.77 5.88 -6.39
C ALA A 26 0.81 7.05 -6.60
N GLU A 27 0.62 7.44 -7.85
CA GLU A 27 -0.34 8.47 -8.24
C GLU A 27 -1.11 8.03 -9.47
N ASP A 28 -2.37 8.44 -9.55
CA ASP A 28 -3.13 8.48 -10.79
C ASP A 28 -3.15 9.92 -11.29
N ALA A 29 -3.36 10.11 -12.60
CA ALA A 29 -3.52 11.42 -13.22
C ALA A 29 -4.82 12.09 -12.74
N GLY A 30 -4.78 12.67 -11.54
CA GLY A 30 -5.80 13.56 -10.97
C GLY A 30 -6.81 12.91 -10.02
N GLY A 31 -6.73 11.61 -9.73
CA GLY A 31 -7.67 10.94 -8.82
C GLY A 31 -7.18 10.86 -7.39
N LEU A 32 -6.11 10.07 -7.19
CA LEU A 32 -5.55 9.75 -5.87
C LEU A 32 -4.03 9.82 -5.90
N ILE A 33 -3.45 10.12 -4.74
CA ILE A 33 -2.07 9.79 -4.42
C ILE A 33 -2.09 8.86 -3.21
N LEU A 34 -1.27 7.81 -3.26
CA LEU A 34 -1.05 6.86 -2.17
C LEU A 34 0.42 6.92 -1.79
N GLU A 35 0.71 7.22 -0.53
CA GLU A 35 2.05 7.36 0.02
C GLU A 35 2.24 6.44 1.22
N GLY A 36 3.37 5.77 1.32
CA GLY A 36 3.81 5.05 2.51
C GLY A 36 5.09 5.67 3.04
N VAL A 37 5.15 5.94 4.35
CA VAL A 37 6.27 6.60 5.02
C VAL A 37 6.79 5.72 6.14
N ASN A 38 8.10 5.40 6.11
CA ASN A 38 8.81 4.84 7.24
C ASN A 38 9.01 5.91 8.33
N ASN A 39 8.57 5.64 9.56
CA ASN A 39 8.74 6.56 10.68
C ASN A 39 10.03 6.30 11.50
N GLY A 40 10.76 5.22 11.22
CA GLY A 40 12.04 4.89 11.85
C GLY A 40 11.96 4.14 13.19
N ASP A 41 10.77 3.80 13.66
CA ASP A 41 10.50 3.14 14.95
C ASP A 41 9.71 1.82 14.82
N CYS A 42 9.82 1.19 13.65
CA CYS A 42 9.02 0.04 13.18
C CYS A 42 7.56 0.36 12.92
N THR A 43 7.23 1.64 12.74
CA THR A 43 5.91 2.03 12.29
C THR A 43 5.93 2.59 10.87
N ALA A 44 4.85 2.34 10.14
CA ALA A 44 4.65 2.83 8.79
C ALA A 44 3.37 3.67 8.72
N THR A 45 3.45 4.86 8.17
CA THR A 45 2.28 5.71 7.92
C THR A 45 1.87 5.58 6.47
N ILE A 46 0.64 5.11 6.22
CA ILE A 46 0.04 5.13 4.87
C ILE A 46 -0.89 6.34 4.77
N LYS A 47 -0.73 7.13 3.71
CA LYS A 47 -1.54 8.31 3.41
C LYS A 47 -2.26 8.14 2.08
N VAL A 48 -3.49 8.62 2.03
CA VAL A 48 -4.28 8.74 0.80
C VAL A 48 -4.61 10.21 0.62
N THR A 49 -4.09 10.83 -0.43
CA THR A 49 -4.53 12.15 -0.88
C THR A 49 -5.63 11.95 -1.91
N ASN A 50 -6.81 12.49 -1.64
CA ASN A 50 -7.99 12.33 -2.46
C ASN A 50 -8.36 13.64 -3.15
N PHE A 51 -8.37 13.64 -4.48
CA PHE A 51 -8.84 14.78 -5.28
C PHE A 51 -10.31 14.63 -5.70
N THR A 52 -10.86 13.42 -5.52
CA THR A 52 -12.23 13.06 -5.89
C THR A 52 -13.24 13.45 -4.81
N ASN A 53 -14.53 13.34 -5.09
CA ASN A 53 -15.58 13.41 -4.07
C ASN A 53 -16.00 12.05 -3.48
N SER A 54 -15.18 11.00 -3.58
CA SER A 54 -15.52 9.67 -3.05
C SER A 54 -14.68 9.28 -1.82
N THR A 55 -15.33 8.67 -0.82
CA THR A 55 -14.69 8.14 0.40
C THR A 55 -14.45 6.64 0.34
N PHE A 56 -14.66 5.99 -0.81
CA PHE A 56 -14.65 4.52 -0.91
C PHE A 56 -13.31 3.93 -1.35
N PHE A 57 -12.26 4.75 -1.49
CA PHE A 57 -10.93 4.26 -1.81
C PHE A 57 -10.22 3.83 -0.52
N GLN A 58 -10.03 2.53 -0.35
CA GLN A 58 -9.44 1.95 0.86
C GLN A 58 -8.17 1.16 0.50
N PRO A 59 -7.01 1.53 1.07
CA PRO A 59 -5.80 0.79 0.83
C PRO A 59 -5.76 -0.53 1.61
N ASP A 60 -5.18 -1.55 1.00
CA ASP A 60 -4.77 -2.78 1.67
C ASP A 60 -3.26 -2.96 1.66
N TRP A 61 -2.76 -3.77 2.60
CA TRP A 61 -1.33 -3.98 2.79
C TRP A 61 -0.98 -5.40 3.29
N TRP A 62 0.26 -5.83 3.06
CA TRP A 62 0.81 -7.14 3.47
C TRP A 62 2.33 -7.07 3.66
N PHE A 63 2.91 -8.08 4.31
CA PHE A 63 4.37 -8.22 4.44
C PHE A 63 5.00 -8.84 3.19
N GLU A 64 6.29 -8.62 2.98
CA GLU A 64 7.04 -9.16 1.84
C GLU A 64 6.87 -10.68 1.65
N GLN A 65 6.94 -11.48 2.72
CA GLN A 65 6.81 -12.94 2.62
C GLN A 65 5.39 -13.41 2.24
N GLU A 66 4.41 -12.51 2.30
CA GLU A 66 3.01 -12.77 1.94
C GLU A 66 2.69 -12.28 0.52
N ASN A 67 3.68 -11.72 -0.18
CA ASN A 67 3.54 -11.14 -1.51
C ASN A 67 3.42 -12.21 -2.60
N ASP A 68 2.28 -12.90 -2.61
CA ASP A 68 1.94 -13.92 -3.60
C ASP A 68 1.38 -13.27 -4.88
N PRO A 69 2.05 -13.42 -6.04
CA PRO A 69 1.57 -12.89 -7.31
C PRO A 69 0.17 -13.37 -7.70
N ALA A 70 -0.24 -14.58 -7.30
CA ALA A 70 -1.57 -15.12 -7.58
C ALA A 70 -2.64 -14.31 -6.85
N MET A 71 -2.41 -13.94 -5.58
CA MET A 71 -3.33 -13.12 -4.79
C MET A 71 -3.30 -11.66 -5.22
N VAL A 72 -2.10 -11.11 -5.48
CA VAL A 72 -1.93 -9.72 -5.89
C VAL A 72 -2.66 -9.46 -7.22
N ASN A 73 -2.48 -10.33 -8.21
CA ASN A 73 -3.00 -10.08 -9.55
C ASN A 73 -4.40 -10.67 -9.81
N ALA A 74 -4.96 -11.43 -8.85
CA ALA A 74 -6.28 -12.03 -8.98
C ALA A 74 -7.37 -10.99 -9.32
N THR A 75 -8.21 -11.30 -10.31
CA THR A 75 -9.38 -10.50 -10.69
C THR A 75 -10.68 -11.06 -10.12
N THR A 76 -10.65 -12.28 -9.58
CA THR A 76 -11.73 -12.99 -8.89
C THR A 76 -11.24 -13.56 -7.57
N ILE A 77 -12.13 -13.90 -6.64
CA ILE A 77 -11.78 -14.58 -5.38
C ILE A 77 -11.27 -16.01 -5.67
N PRO A 78 -10.02 -16.35 -5.31
CA PRO A 78 -9.50 -17.71 -5.43
C PRO A 78 -10.16 -18.65 -4.42
N ALA A 79 -10.19 -19.95 -4.72
CA ALA A 79 -10.74 -20.97 -3.80
C ALA A 79 -9.92 -21.10 -2.50
N GLU A 80 -8.61 -20.93 -2.61
CA GLU A 80 -7.68 -20.95 -1.49
C GLU A 80 -7.06 -19.56 -1.31
N MET A 81 -7.17 -19.03 -0.10
CA MET A 81 -6.56 -17.75 0.28
C MET A 81 -5.78 -17.97 1.58
N PRO A 82 -4.44 -18.12 1.51
CA PRO A 82 -3.64 -18.18 2.72
C PRO A 82 -3.71 -16.83 3.43
N ALA A 83 -3.64 -16.84 4.77
CA ALA A 83 -3.53 -15.60 5.53
C ALA A 83 -2.34 -14.77 5.01
N PRO A 84 -2.49 -13.44 4.87
CA PRO A 84 -3.59 -12.61 5.36
C PRO A 84 -4.77 -12.44 4.40
N TRP A 85 -4.68 -13.02 3.20
CA TRP A 85 -5.63 -12.79 2.13
C TRP A 85 -7.02 -13.28 2.54
N ARG A 86 -8.03 -12.44 2.30
CA ARG A 86 -9.41 -12.72 2.63
C ARG A 86 -10.36 -12.16 1.59
N GLU A 87 -11.56 -12.72 1.59
CA GLU A 87 -12.72 -12.08 0.97
C GLU A 87 -13.14 -10.86 1.82
N SER A 88 -13.65 -9.84 1.14
CA SER A 88 -14.29 -8.70 1.77
C SER A 88 -15.59 -8.40 1.01
N SER A 89 -16.66 -8.18 1.76
CA SER A 89 -17.99 -7.94 1.19
C SER A 89 -17.96 -6.83 0.12
N GLY A 90 -18.57 -7.11 -1.04
CA GLY A 90 -18.63 -6.18 -2.18
C GLY A 90 -17.33 -6.06 -2.97
N ILE A 91 -16.27 -6.82 -2.64
CA ILE A 91 -14.99 -6.81 -3.34
C ILE A 91 -14.77 -8.18 -3.97
N GLN A 92 -14.61 -8.19 -5.29
CA GLN A 92 -14.54 -9.42 -6.10
C GLN A 92 -13.13 -10.02 -6.20
N TRP A 93 -12.13 -9.47 -5.53
CA TRP A 93 -10.74 -9.94 -5.53
C TRP A 93 -10.21 -10.01 -4.09
N PRO A 94 -9.15 -10.78 -3.83
CA PRO A 94 -8.63 -10.95 -2.48
C PRO A 94 -8.04 -9.65 -1.94
N MET A 95 -8.28 -9.41 -0.66
CA MET A 95 -7.77 -8.27 0.10
C MET A 95 -6.86 -8.77 1.22
N ALA A 96 -5.70 -8.15 1.42
CA ALA A 96 -4.73 -8.60 2.42
C ALA A 96 -5.08 -8.13 3.84
N ARG A 97 -4.60 -6.97 4.29
CA ARG A 97 -4.99 -6.33 5.57
C ARG A 97 -5.48 -4.92 5.29
N TRP A 98 -6.49 -4.47 6.02
CA TRP A 98 -6.85 -3.06 5.99
C TRP A 98 -5.77 -2.24 6.72
N VAL A 99 -5.52 -1.02 6.24
CA VAL A 99 -4.64 -0.10 6.93
C VAL A 99 -5.38 0.52 8.12
N GLY A 100 -5.04 0.09 9.34
CA GLY A 100 -5.64 0.58 10.58
C GLY A 100 -7.01 -0.02 10.93
N ASP A 101 -7.46 0.26 12.16
CA ASP A 101 -8.79 -0.09 12.68
C ASP A 101 -9.39 1.14 13.40
N PRO A 102 -10.48 1.74 12.89
CA PRO A 102 -11.21 1.37 11.67
C PRO A 102 -10.33 1.53 10.40
N PRO A 103 -10.64 0.80 9.31
CA PRO A 103 -9.91 0.88 8.05
C PRO A 103 -9.76 2.32 7.53
N LEU A 104 -8.55 2.67 7.11
CA LEU A 104 -8.27 3.90 6.38
C LEU A 104 -9.13 3.93 5.11
N ALA A 105 -9.76 5.08 4.88
CA ALA A 105 -10.50 5.38 3.66
C ALA A 105 -10.09 6.77 3.18
N SER A 106 -10.28 7.03 1.88
CA SER A 106 -10.16 8.38 1.34
C SER A 106 -11.14 9.32 2.06
N GLY A 107 -10.70 10.53 2.34
CA GLY A 107 -11.51 11.55 3.02
C GLY A 107 -11.99 12.65 2.09
N LEU A 108 -12.91 13.45 2.59
CA LEU A 108 -13.37 14.69 1.96
C LEU A 108 -13.02 15.86 2.86
N GLY A 109 -12.57 16.94 2.23
CA GLY A 109 -12.37 18.22 2.85
C GLY A 109 -13.71 18.88 3.23
N PRO A 110 -13.66 19.88 4.13
CA PRO A 110 -14.85 20.61 4.54
C PRO A 110 -15.60 21.20 3.33
N GLY A 111 -16.92 20.97 3.27
CA GLY A 111 -17.79 21.53 2.24
C GLY A 111 -17.79 20.80 0.89
N VAL A 112 -17.08 19.67 0.77
CA VAL A 112 -17.10 18.84 -0.44
C VAL A 112 -18.25 17.85 -0.37
N ASP A 113 -19.17 17.95 -1.33
CA ASP A 113 -20.31 17.04 -1.42
C ASP A 113 -19.89 15.65 -1.87
N GLY A 114 -20.10 14.65 -1.02
CA GLY A 114 -19.74 13.27 -1.28
C GLY A 114 -20.53 12.63 -2.42
N TRP A 115 -19.85 11.78 -3.19
CA TRP A 115 -20.43 10.97 -4.27
C TRP A 115 -21.51 10.02 -3.74
N GLY A 116 -22.60 9.90 -4.49
CA GLY A 116 -23.80 9.15 -4.09
C GLY A 116 -24.94 10.08 -3.71
N ASN A 117 -26.12 9.52 -3.40
CA ASN A 117 -27.31 10.29 -2.99
C ASN A 117 -27.67 11.48 -3.92
N GLY A 118 -27.52 11.30 -5.23
CA GLY A 118 -27.81 12.33 -6.24
C GLY A 118 -26.61 13.19 -6.64
N ASN A 119 -25.49 13.10 -5.92
CA ASN A 119 -24.25 13.79 -6.29
C ASN A 119 -23.45 12.95 -7.29
N PRO A 120 -23.17 13.47 -8.50
CA PRO A 120 -22.37 12.77 -9.48
C PRO A 120 -20.93 12.62 -9.01
N TYR A 121 -20.26 11.60 -9.55
CA TYR A 121 -18.83 11.41 -9.30
C TYR A 121 -18.03 12.54 -9.94
N ASN A 122 -17.13 13.16 -9.18
CA ASN A 122 -16.24 14.20 -9.64
C ASN A 122 -14.81 13.88 -9.20
N ARG A 123 -13.94 13.61 -10.18
CA ARG A 123 -12.51 13.29 -9.99
C ARG A 123 -11.71 14.49 -9.46
N ASN A 124 -12.15 15.72 -9.70
CA ASN A 124 -11.45 16.96 -9.35
C ASN A 124 -12.26 17.81 -8.37
N ALA A 125 -12.98 17.18 -7.44
CA ALA A 125 -13.80 17.88 -6.47
C ALA A 125 -12.98 18.65 -5.43
N GLN A 126 -11.71 18.30 -5.26
CA GLN A 126 -10.82 18.83 -4.23
C GLN A 126 -9.45 19.14 -4.86
N PRO A 127 -9.25 20.31 -5.49
CA PRO A 127 -8.06 20.59 -6.30
C PRO A 127 -6.75 20.54 -5.50
N ASP A 128 -6.78 20.88 -4.21
CA ASP A 128 -5.62 20.81 -3.32
C ASP A 128 -5.40 19.40 -2.74
N GLY A 129 -6.37 18.50 -2.92
CA GLY A 129 -6.41 17.17 -2.33
C GLY A 129 -6.75 17.19 -0.83
N PHE A 130 -7.43 16.15 -0.36
CA PHE A 130 -7.65 15.92 1.07
C PHE A 130 -6.91 14.67 1.53
N VAL A 131 -6.06 14.83 2.55
CA VAL A 131 -5.19 13.76 3.06
C VAL A 131 -5.86 13.06 4.24
N THR A 132 -6.00 11.74 4.12
CA THR A 132 -6.27 10.85 5.26
C THR A 132 -5.10 9.91 5.47
N GLN A 133 -4.80 9.58 6.73
CA GLN A 133 -3.69 8.69 7.05
C GLN A 133 -3.94 7.82 8.27
N ARG A 134 -3.24 6.69 8.30
CA ARG A 134 -3.15 5.77 9.45
C ARG A 134 -1.73 5.24 9.57
N THR A 135 -1.33 5.05 10.82
CA THR A 135 -0.04 4.45 11.17
C THR A 135 -0.25 3.00 11.58
N ILE A 136 0.62 2.12 11.09
CA ILE A 136 0.66 0.70 11.40
C ILE A 136 1.88 0.46 12.28
N ASP A 137 1.69 -0.19 13.43
CA ASP A 137 2.80 -0.71 14.23
C ASP A 137 3.14 -2.14 13.79
N LEU A 138 4.29 -2.31 13.11
CA LEU A 138 4.69 -3.61 12.57
C LEU A 138 5.29 -4.57 13.61
N LYS A 139 5.47 -4.11 14.86
CA LYS A 139 5.88 -4.96 15.98
C LYS A 139 4.70 -5.78 16.51
N THR A 140 3.50 -5.21 16.49
CA THR A 140 2.32 -5.79 17.14
C THR A 140 1.36 -6.49 16.19
N VAL A 141 1.58 -6.38 14.87
CA VAL A 141 0.72 -7.04 13.89
C VAL A 141 0.86 -8.56 13.97
N THR A 142 -0.27 -9.26 14.10
CA THR A 142 -0.32 -10.72 14.06
C THR A 142 0.22 -11.26 12.73
N GLY A 143 1.12 -12.25 12.82
CA GLY A 143 1.80 -12.85 11.66
C GLY A 143 2.94 -11.99 11.12
N ALA A 144 3.37 -10.95 11.84
CA ALA A 144 4.54 -10.19 11.45
C ALA A 144 5.80 -11.08 11.46
N PRO A 145 6.66 -10.98 10.43
CA PRO A 145 7.88 -11.76 10.36
C PRO A 145 8.90 -11.23 11.38
N GLU A 146 9.94 -12.00 11.66
CA GLU A 146 11.12 -11.45 12.31
C GLU A 146 11.74 -10.32 11.46
N PRO A 147 12.28 -9.27 12.07
CA PRO A 147 13.03 -8.25 11.34
C PRO A 147 14.21 -8.87 10.58
N SER A 148 14.62 -8.23 9.50
CA SER A 148 15.86 -8.54 8.77
C SER A 148 17.10 -8.40 9.66
N ALA A 149 18.25 -8.84 9.14
CA ALA A 149 19.53 -8.59 9.79
C ALA A 149 19.76 -7.09 10.02
N GLU A 150 19.28 -6.20 9.16
CA GLU A 150 19.40 -4.75 9.30
C GLU A 150 18.37 -4.15 10.28
N GLY A 151 17.48 -4.98 10.83
CA GLY A 151 16.41 -4.53 11.71
C GLY A 151 15.28 -3.82 10.98
N THR A 152 14.97 -4.27 9.77
CA THR A 152 13.89 -3.74 8.94
C THR A 152 12.77 -4.77 8.74
N LYS A 153 11.56 -4.28 8.45
CA LYS A 153 10.46 -5.08 7.90
C LYS A 153 10.00 -4.44 6.60
N THR A 154 9.60 -5.26 5.64
CA THR A 154 9.16 -4.79 4.34
C THR A 154 7.68 -5.08 4.15
N ILE A 155 6.94 -4.07 3.73
CA ILE A 155 5.51 -4.16 3.44
C ILE A 155 5.22 -3.74 2.01
N TRP A 156 4.09 -4.22 1.50
CA TRP A 156 3.48 -3.78 0.26
C TRP A 156 2.11 -3.20 0.55
N PHE A 157 1.69 -2.23 -0.25
CA PHE A 157 0.38 -1.60 -0.12
C PHE A 157 -0.13 -1.10 -1.47
N ARG A 158 -1.44 -1.00 -1.62
CA ARG A 158 -2.10 -0.53 -2.87
C ARG A 158 -3.49 -0.01 -2.58
N ILE A 159 -4.15 0.55 -3.60
CA ILE A 159 -5.61 0.78 -3.60
C ILE A 159 -6.21 0.04 -4.79
N LYS A 160 -6.86 -1.10 -4.55
CA LYS A 160 -7.63 -1.81 -5.58
C LYS A 160 -9.15 -1.60 -5.46
N THR A 161 -9.59 -0.93 -4.40
CA THR A 161 -11.01 -0.65 -4.08
C THR A 161 -11.40 0.77 -4.45
N GLY A 162 -12.70 1.04 -4.55
CA GLY A 162 -13.24 2.39 -4.73
C GLY A 162 -14.14 2.56 -5.95
N ALA A 163 -14.69 3.77 -6.06
CA ALA A 163 -15.83 4.10 -6.91
C ALA A 163 -15.57 3.88 -8.41
N GLN A 164 -14.43 4.36 -8.90
CA GLN A 164 -14.06 4.29 -10.31
C GLN A 164 -12.79 3.48 -10.48
N ILE A 165 -12.78 2.58 -11.47
CA ILE A 165 -11.63 1.72 -11.74
C ILE A 165 -10.40 2.56 -12.13
N ALA A 166 -10.61 3.63 -12.90
CA ALA A 166 -9.56 4.49 -13.42
C ALA A 166 -8.82 5.31 -12.33
N ASP A 167 -9.43 5.49 -11.15
CA ASP A 167 -8.84 6.24 -10.04
C ASP A 167 -8.12 5.34 -9.03
N ARG A 168 -8.17 4.02 -9.21
CA ARG A 168 -7.52 3.06 -8.33
C ARG A 168 -6.01 3.04 -8.60
N LEU A 169 -5.27 2.60 -7.59
CA LEU A 169 -3.82 2.40 -7.65
C LEU A 169 -3.51 0.91 -7.41
N PRO A 170 -3.84 0.01 -8.36
CA PRO A 170 -3.79 -1.43 -8.14
C PRO A 170 -2.36 -1.99 -8.08
N THR A 171 -1.39 -1.26 -8.63
CA THR A 171 0.03 -1.62 -8.61
C THR A 171 0.59 -1.47 -7.20
N PRO A 172 1.05 -2.56 -6.56
CA PRO A 172 1.59 -2.50 -5.21
C PRO A 172 2.84 -1.62 -5.09
N GLN A 173 2.90 -0.86 -4.02
CA GLN A 173 4.04 -0.05 -3.62
C GLN A 173 4.81 -0.77 -2.52
N LYS A 174 6.15 -0.82 -2.65
CA LYS A 174 7.04 -1.47 -1.69
C LYS A 174 7.59 -0.44 -0.70
N LEU A 175 7.46 -0.70 0.59
CA LEU A 175 8.03 0.13 1.65
C LEU A 175 8.93 -0.72 2.57
N VAL A 176 10.19 -0.31 2.71
CA VAL A 176 11.09 -0.85 3.73
C VAL A 176 11.00 0.04 4.97
N VAL A 177 10.71 -0.56 6.12
CA VAL A 177 10.45 0.10 7.40
C VAL A 177 11.58 -0.25 8.39
N GLU A 178 12.18 0.76 8.98
CA GLU A 178 13.34 0.63 9.89
C GLU A 178 12.93 0.61 11.36
N GLY A 179 13.90 0.38 12.25
CA GLY A 179 13.70 0.47 13.70
C GLY A 179 12.98 -0.73 14.30
N CYS A 180 12.99 -1.87 13.61
CA CYS A 180 12.24 -3.08 13.97
C CYS A 180 12.98 -4.05 14.89
N ARG A 181 14.28 -3.90 15.11
CA ARG A 181 14.98 -4.66 16.15
C ARG A 181 14.40 -4.29 17.53
N SER A 182 14.10 -5.29 18.35
CA SER A 182 13.82 -5.06 19.76
C SER A 182 15.10 -4.61 20.45
N SER A 183 15.01 -3.62 21.33
CA SER A 183 16.11 -3.14 22.17
C SER A 183 16.53 -4.13 23.28
N SER A 184 16.11 -5.39 23.19
CA SER A 184 16.34 -6.45 24.18
C SER A 184 17.32 -7.53 23.70
N GLY A 185 18.27 -7.16 22.84
CA GLY A 185 19.45 -7.97 22.56
C GLY A 185 20.54 -7.63 23.57
N GLY A 186 20.60 -8.39 24.67
CA GLY A 186 21.72 -8.34 25.60
C GLY A 186 23.03 -8.51 24.84
N LEU A 187 23.99 -7.63 25.13
CA LEU A 187 25.38 -7.85 24.75
C LEU A 187 25.86 -9.06 25.56
N ASP A 188 25.71 -10.26 25.01
CA ASP A 188 26.46 -11.44 25.43
C ASP A 188 27.91 -11.21 24.95
N PHE A 189 28.63 -10.35 25.68
CA PHE A 189 30.08 -10.42 25.70
C PHE A 189 30.41 -11.73 26.39
N GLY A 190 30.51 -12.79 25.59
CA GLY A 190 31.12 -14.03 26.00
C GLY A 190 32.42 -13.69 26.70
N SER A 191 32.46 -13.98 28.01
CA SER A 191 33.69 -13.92 28.78
C SER A 191 34.64 -14.93 28.14
N LEU A 192 35.56 -14.41 27.34
CA LEU A 192 36.76 -15.14 26.98
C LEU A 192 37.55 -15.27 28.29
N SER A 193 37.39 -16.42 28.93
CA SER A 193 38.35 -16.93 29.89
C SER A 193 39.71 -17.04 29.21
N LEU A 194 40.65 -16.21 29.68
CA LEU A 194 42.09 -16.38 29.57
C LEU A 194 42.67 -16.14 30.97
#